data_AF-A0A7S6BGC4-F1
#
_entry.id   AF-A0A7S6BGC4-F1
#
_cell.length_a   1.000
_cell.length_b   1.000
_cell.length_c   1.000
_cell.angle_alpha   90.00
_cell.angle_beta   90.00
_cell.angle_gamma   90.00
#
_symmetry.space_group_name_H-M   'P 1'
#
loop_
_entity.id
_entity.type
_entity.pdbx_description
1 polymer ?
#
loop_
_entity_poly.entity_id
_entity_poly.type
_entity_poly.pdbx_seq_one_letter_code
_entity_poly.pdbx_strand_id
1 'polypeptide(L)'
;GIEGNISSIQWARENKVPFLGICLGMQCSVIEYARNVLGFEGANSSEINPNTKYPVIDIMHDQKDIENLGGTMRLGQYPCKLDMESTSYEVYGKENINERHRHRYEFNNDYRKQIAEAGMRIAGTSPDERLVEIVEVEDHPWY
;
A
#
# COMPACT_ATOMS: atom_id res chain seq x y z
N GLY A 1 17.40 7.20 -0.69
CA GLY A 1 16.26 7.63 -1.53
C GLY A 1 15.33 6.45 -1.76
N ILE A 2 14.23 6.62 -2.50
CA ILE A 2 13.21 5.57 -2.63
C ILE A 2 13.77 4.23 -3.16
N GLU A 3 14.67 4.26 -4.14
CA GLU A 3 15.25 3.03 -4.69
C GLU A 3 16.02 2.21 -3.64
N GLY A 4 16.69 2.88 -2.70
CA GLY A 4 17.35 2.19 -1.57
C GLY A 4 16.35 1.57 -0.60
N ASN A 5 15.18 2.19 -0.40
CA ASN A 5 14.10 1.61 0.39
C ASN A 5 13.53 0.38 -0.31
N ILE A 6 13.26 0.47 -1.62
CA ILE A 6 12.75 -0.65 -2.43
C ILE A 6 13.72 -1.83 -2.38
N SER A 7 15.02 -1.61 -2.58
CA SER A 7 16.04 -2.68 -2.47
C SER A 7 16.08 -3.32 -1.08
N SER A 8 15.95 -2.52 -0.01
CA SER A 8 15.94 -3.03 1.37
C SER A 8 14.69 -3.86 1.65
N ILE A 9 13.54 -3.43 1.14
CA ILE A 9 12.27 -4.13 1.28
C ILE A 9 12.30 -5.47 0.52
N GLN A 10 12.84 -5.48 -0.70
CA GLN A 10 13.03 -6.71 -1.47
C GLN A 10 13.88 -7.71 -0.69
N TRP A 11 15.01 -7.25 -0.16
CA TRP A 11 15.90 -8.11 0.61
C TRP A 11 15.19 -8.67 1.85
N ALA A 12 14.43 -7.85 2.59
CA ALA A 12 13.66 -8.31 3.74
C ALA A 12 12.62 -9.38 3.35
N ARG A 13 11.82 -9.12 2.29
CA ARG A 13 10.79 -10.03 1.78
C ARG A 13 11.37 -11.37 1.35
N GLU A 14 12.47 -11.35 0.60
CA GLU A 14 13.10 -12.55 0.05
C GLU A 14 13.83 -13.38 1.12
N ASN A 15 14.37 -12.73 2.16
CA ASN A 15 15.09 -13.38 3.25
C ASN A 15 14.21 -13.66 4.48
N LYS A 16 12.88 -13.46 4.37
CA LYS A 16 11.90 -13.69 5.45
C LYS A 16 12.23 -12.92 6.74
N VAL A 17 12.80 -11.71 6.61
CA VAL A 17 13.14 -10.84 7.74
C VAL A 17 11.92 -9.98 8.08
N PRO A 18 11.43 -9.97 9.33
CA PRO A 18 10.27 -9.17 9.72
C PRO A 18 10.35 -7.72 9.24
N PHE A 19 9.30 -7.27 8.58
CA PHE A 19 9.21 -5.93 7.99
C PHE A 19 7.97 -5.19 8.50
N LEU A 20 8.05 -3.87 8.61
CA LEU A 20 6.91 -2.99 8.90
C LEU A 20 7.07 -1.70 8.09
N GLY A 21 6.24 -1.54 7.07
CA GLY A 21 6.21 -0.35 6.21
C GLY A 21 5.20 0.68 6.70
N ILE A 22 5.66 1.87 7.10
CA ILE A 22 4.77 2.95 7.57
C ILE A 22 4.64 4.03 6.49
N CYS A 23 3.42 4.36 6.09
CA CYS A 23 3.11 5.44 5.14
C CYS A 23 3.88 5.25 3.82
N LEU A 24 4.90 6.07 3.53
CA LEU A 24 5.77 5.87 2.37
C LEU A 24 6.42 4.48 2.35
N GLY A 25 6.69 3.88 3.51
CA GLY A 25 7.21 2.51 3.60
C GLY A 25 6.25 1.46 3.03
N MET A 26 4.94 1.61 3.29
CA MET A 26 3.89 0.76 2.72
C MET A 26 3.82 0.97 1.19
N GLN A 27 3.83 2.22 0.74
CA GLN A 27 3.86 2.54 -0.70
C GLN A 27 5.08 1.93 -1.41
N CYS A 28 6.27 2.02 -0.80
CA CYS A 28 7.49 1.42 -1.34
C CYS A 28 7.40 -0.11 -1.38
N SER A 29 6.71 -0.74 -0.42
CA SER A 29 6.49 -2.18 -0.40
C SER A 29 5.60 -2.63 -1.56
N VAL A 30 4.50 -1.92 -1.83
CA VAL A 30 3.64 -2.18 -2.99
C VAL A 30 4.42 -2.02 -4.31
N ILE A 31 5.26 -0.98 -4.42
CA ILE A 31 6.11 -0.75 -5.59
C ILE A 31 7.12 -1.90 -5.77
N GLU A 32 7.79 -2.30 -4.70
CA GLU A 32 8.74 -3.43 -4.70
C GLU A 32 8.06 -4.71 -5.17
N TYR A 33 6.91 -5.03 -4.59
CA TYR A 33 6.16 -6.24 -4.89
C TYR A 33 5.68 -6.27 -6.34
N ALA A 34 5.16 -5.14 -6.84
CA ALA A 34 4.77 -5.00 -8.24
C ALA A 34 5.94 -5.23 -9.21
N ARG A 35 7.12 -4.67 -8.91
CA ARG A 35 8.31 -4.84 -9.76
C ARG A 35 8.84 -6.27 -9.74
N ASN A 36 8.99 -6.86 -8.56
CA ASN A 36 9.78 -8.07 -8.37
C ASN A 36 8.96 -9.35 -8.33
N VAL A 37 7.69 -9.29 -7.93
CA VAL A 37 6.79 -10.46 -7.89
C VAL A 37 5.91 -10.50 -9.13
N LEU A 38 5.30 -9.37 -9.52
CA LEU A 38 4.44 -9.30 -10.71
C LEU A 38 5.20 -9.03 -12.02
N GLY A 39 6.47 -8.62 -11.95
CA GLY A 39 7.27 -8.29 -13.12
C GLY A 39 6.85 -6.98 -13.81
N PHE A 40 6.15 -6.07 -13.12
CA PHE A 40 5.79 -4.75 -13.63
C PHE A 40 7.01 -3.83 -13.61
N GLU A 41 7.91 -4.07 -14.55
CA GLU A 41 9.15 -3.31 -14.69
C GLU A 41 8.85 -1.81 -14.83
N GLY A 42 9.41 -1.02 -13.92
CA GLY A 42 9.18 0.42 -13.86
C GLY A 42 7.96 0.87 -13.05
N ALA A 43 7.22 -0.04 -12.38
CA ALA A 43 6.15 0.33 -11.46
C ALA A 43 6.62 1.34 -10.42
N ASN A 44 5.80 2.35 -10.13
CA ASN A 44 6.18 3.41 -9.20
C ASN A 44 4.96 4.15 -8.65
N SER A 45 5.21 5.10 -7.76
CA SER A 45 4.25 6.16 -7.45
C SER A 45 4.23 7.20 -8.56
N SER A 46 3.04 7.68 -8.94
CA SER A 46 2.91 8.82 -9.85
C SER A 46 3.49 10.12 -9.25
N GLU A 47 3.65 10.20 -7.92
CA GLU A 47 4.37 11.29 -7.24
C GLU A 47 5.84 11.36 -7.67
N ILE A 48 6.46 10.20 -7.82
CA ILE A 48 7.91 10.05 -7.97
C ILE A 48 8.28 9.89 -9.43
N ASN A 49 7.50 9.11 -10.18
CA ASN A 49 7.63 8.97 -11.61
C ASN A 49 6.26 9.14 -12.28
N PRO A 50 5.87 10.38 -12.65
CA PRO A 50 4.61 10.66 -13.32
C PRO A 50 4.42 9.93 -14.66
N ASN A 51 5.51 9.48 -15.28
CA ASN A 51 5.50 8.77 -16.57
C ASN A 51 5.60 7.24 -16.42
N THR A 52 5.45 6.70 -15.20
CA THR A 52 5.46 5.24 -15.01
C THR A 52 4.34 4.58 -15.82
N LYS A 53 4.65 3.44 -16.44
CA LYS A 53 3.65 2.60 -17.11
C LYS A 53 2.71 1.90 -16.12
N TYR A 54 3.14 1.78 -14.86
CA TYR A 54 2.41 1.07 -13.82
C TYR A 54 2.33 1.92 -12.54
N PRO A 55 1.42 2.92 -12.47
CA PRO A 55 1.21 3.75 -11.29
C PRO A 55 0.45 2.97 -10.21
N VAL A 56 1.14 2.05 -9.53
CA VAL A 56 0.56 1.21 -8.46
C VAL A 56 0.25 2.01 -7.19
N ILE A 57 0.89 3.16 -7.03
CA ILE A 57 0.56 4.19 -6.06
C ILE A 57 0.20 5.47 -6.83
N ASP A 58 -0.98 6.02 -6.61
CA ASP A 58 -1.49 7.16 -7.37
C ASP A 58 -2.44 8.03 -6.54
N ILE A 59 -2.74 9.23 -7.04
CA ILE A 59 -3.87 10.02 -6.54
C ILE A 59 -5.16 9.35 -7.01
N MET A 60 -6.17 9.30 -6.14
CA MET A 60 -7.48 8.75 -6.48
C MET A 60 -8.06 9.42 -7.73
N HIS A 61 -8.68 8.65 -8.62
CA HIS A 61 -9.17 9.15 -9.92
C HIS A 61 -10.11 10.35 -9.76
N ASP A 62 -11.03 10.27 -8.79
CA ASP A 62 -11.99 11.33 -8.44
C ASP A 62 -11.32 12.63 -7.94
N GLN A 63 -10.02 12.58 -7.63
CA GLN A 63 -9.23 13.70 -7.15
C GLN A 63 -8.28 14.26 -8.23
N LYS A 64 -8.18 13.62 -9.40
CA LYS A 64 -7.26 14.04 -10.48
C LYS A 64 -7.64 15.38 -11.12
N ASP A 65 -8.92 15.72 -11.13
CA ASP A 65 -9.42 16.99 -11.67
C ASP A 65 -9.36 18.16 -10.66
N ILE A 66 -8.86 17.91 -9.44
CA ILE A 66 -8.72 18.95 -8.43
C ILE A 66 -7.43 19.74 -8.72
N GLU A 67 -7.58 20.93 -9.32
CA GLU A 67 -6.47 21.86 -9.62
C GLU A 67 -5.63 22.22 -8.37
N ASN A 68 -6.20 22.07 -7.18
CA ASN A 68 -5.53 22.27 -5.91
C ASN A 68 -5.33 20.97 -5.12
N LEU A 69 -4.16 20.34 -5.30
CA LEU A 69 -3.71 19.15 -4.57
C LEU A 69 -3.73 19.29 -3.03
N GLY A 70 -3.97 20.49 -2.49
CA GLY A 70 -4.24 20.68 -1.06
C GLY A 70 -5.48 19.92 -0.58
N GLY A 71 -6.50 19.76 -1.43
CA GLY A 71 -7.77 19.10 -1.09
C GLY A 71 -7.73 17.57 -1.03
N THR A 72 -6.62 16.95 -1.44
CA THR A 72 -6.47 15.48 -1.49
C THR A 72 -5.76 14.92 -0.26
N MET A 73 -5.22 15.78 0.61
CA MET A 73 -4.51 15.36 1.82
C MET A 73 -5.46 14.70 2.82
N ARG A 74 -5.17 13.43 3.16
CA ARG A 74 -5.73 12.79 4.34
C ARG A 74 -4.89 13.17 5.54
N LEU A 75 -5.48 13.97 6.43
CA LEU A 75 -4.83 14.45 7.64
C LEU A 75 -5.76 14.28 8.85
N GLY A 76 -5.39 13.39 9.76
CA GLY A 76 -6.16 13.13 10.96
C GLY A 76 -6.53 11.67 11.12
N GLN A 77 -7.55 11.39 11.94
CA GLN A 77 -7.97 10.04 12.28
C GLN A 77 -9.00 9.53 11.26
N TYR A 78 -8.74 8.35 10.67
CA TYR A 78 -9.64 7.69 9.72
C TYR A 78 -9.92 6.25 10.16
N PRO A 79 -11.12 5.73 9.85
CA PRO A 79 -11.45 4.34 10.12
C PRO A 79 -10.74 3.39 9.16
N CYS A 80 -10.36 2.22 9.66
CA CYS A 80 -9.87 1.09 8.87
C CYS A 80 -10.60 -0.17 9.33
N LYS A 81 -11.16 -0.91 8.37
CA LYS A 81 -11.80 -2.22 8.55
C LYS A 81 -10.79 -3.29 8.18
N LEU A 82 -10.44 -4.14 9.14
CA LEU A 82 -9.49 -5.22 9.01
C LEU A 82 -10.14 -6.48 8.44
N ASP A 83 -9.38 -7.22 7.63
CA ASP A 83 -9.71 -8.60 7.27
C ASP A 83 -9.54 -9.49 8.50
N MET A 84 -10.58 -10.26 8.87
CA MET A 84 -10.57 -11.11 10.05
C MET A 84 -9.56 -12.26 10.00
N GLU A 85 -9.07 -12.59 8.80
CA GLU A 85 -8.02 -13.60 8.60
C GLU A 85 -6.60 -13.01 8.61
N SER A 86 -6.46 -11.68 8.73
CA SER A 86 -5.16 -11.01 8.70
C SER A 86 -4.41 -11.08 10.03
N THR A 87 -3.08 -10.98 9.95
CA THR A 87 -2.21 -10.80 11.12
C THR A 87 -2.59 -9.53 11.87
N SER A 88 -2.94 -8.47 11.14
CA SER A 88 -3.41 -7.21 11.70
C SER A 88 -4.64 -7.39 12.59
N TYR A 89 -5.63 -8.18 12.16
CA TYR A 89 -6.80 -8.45 13.00
C TYR A 89 -6.44 -9.22 14.27
N GLU A 90 -5.56 -10.22 14.17
CA GLU A 90 -5.07 -10.97 15.33
C GLU A 90 -4.40 -10.05 16.36
N VAL A 91 -3.56 -9.12 15.90
CA VAL A 91 -2.83 -8.18 16.77
C VAL A 91 -3.75 -7.13 17.38
N TYR A 92 -4.67 -6.54 16.61
CA TYR A 92 -5.56 -5.50 17.12
C TYR A 92 -6.71 -6.06 17.96
N GLY A 93 -7.16 -7.30 17.70
CA GLY A 93 -8.29 -7.94 18.39
C GLY A 93 -9.65 -7.30 18.11
N LYS A 94 -9.78 -6.50 17.04
CA LYS A 94 -11.01 -5.81 16.62
C LYS A 94 -11.02 -5.57 15.12
N GLU A 95 -12.18 -5.72 14.51
CA GLU A 95 -12.36 -5.52 13.06
C GLU A 95 -12.25 -4.05 12.66
N ASN A 96 -12.85 -3.14 13.43
CA ASN A 96 -12.90 -1.71 13.09
C ASN A 96 -11.93 -0.93 13.98
N ILE A 97 -10.87 -0.39 13.36
CA ILE A 97 -9.85 0.42 14.02
C ILE A 97 -9.87 1.86 13.52
N ASN A 98 -9.12 2.72 14.19
CA ASN A 98 -8.93 4.10 13.76
C ASN A 98 -7.47 4.46 13.88
N GLU A 99 -6.88 4.95 12.79
CA GLU A 99 -5.47 5.32 12.73
C GLU A 99 -5.29 6.73 12.19
N ARG A 100 -4.10 7.30 12.42
CA ARG A 100 -3.77 8.65 11.98
C ARG A 100 -3.07 8.64 10.63
N HIS A 101 -3.62 9.38 9.68
CA HIS A 101 -3.10 9.53 8.32
C HIS A 101 -2.47 10.90 8.13
N ARG A 102 -1.43 10.93 7.30
CA ARG A 102 -0.78 12.15 6.80
C ARG A 102 -0.11 11.83 5.46
N HIS A 103 -0.94 11.63 4.43
CA HIS A 103 -0.48 11.35 3.07
C HIS A 103 -1.55 11.76 2.05
N ARG A 104 -1.20 11.67 0.75
CA ARG A 104 -2.06 12.04 -0.39
C ARG A 104 -2.21 10.92 -1.41
N TYR A 105 -1.16 10.14 -1.60
CA TYR A 105 -1.11 9.09 -2.61
C TYR A 105 -1.57 7.78 -2.00
N GLU A 106 -2.42 7.09 -2.74
CA GLU A 106 -3.12 5.90 -2.31
C GLU A 106 -2.70 4.70 -3.16
N PHE A 107 -2.98 3.50 -2.67
CA PHE A 107 -2.91 2.31 -3.49
C PHE A 107 -3.87 2.44 -4.69
N ASN A 108 -3.38 2.22 -5.90
CA ASN A 108 -4.23 2.27 -7.09
C ASN A 108 -5.01 0.95 -7.25
N ASN A 109 -6.33 1.04 -7.05
CA ASN A 109 -7.23 -0.12 -7.09
C ASN A 109 -7.25 -0.86 -8.42
N ASP A 110 -6.85 -0.24 -9.53
CA ASP A 110 -6.72 -0.92 -10.83
C ASP A 110 -5.78 -2.13 -10.75
N TYR A 111 -4.81 -2.11 -9.82
CA TYR A 111 -3.85 -3.18 -9.59
C TYR A 111 -4.22 -4.10 -8.42
N ARG A 112 -5.27 -3.80 -7.66
CA ARG A 112 -5.61 -4.49 -6.39
C ARG A 112 -5.77 -5.99 -6.60
N LYS A 113 -6.54 -6.36 -7.62
CA LYS A 113 -6.81 -7.77 -7.92
C LYS A 113 -5.53 -8.53 -8.27
N GLN A 114 -4.71 -7.98 -9.18
CA GLN A 114 -3.49 -8.64 -9.64
C GLN A 114 -2.47 -8.80 -8.49
N ILE A 115 -2.32 -7.77 -7.65
CA ILE A 115 -1.41 -7.79 -6.49
C ILE A 115 -1.89 -8.78 -5.43
N ALA A 116 -3.20 -8.82 -5.16
CA ALA A 116 -3.79 -9.79 -4.23
C ALA A 116 -3.62 -11.24 -4.72
N GLU A 117 -3.90 -11.51 -6.00
CA GLU A 117 -3.73 -12.84 -6.61
C GLU A 117 -2.27 -13.30 -6.64
N ALA A 118 -1.32 -12.37 -6.60
CA ALA A 118 0.11 -12.67 -6.54
C ALA A 118 0.62 -13.01 -5.12
N GLY A 119 -0.20 -12.80 -4.08
CA GLY A 119 0.10 -13.19 -2.69
C GLY A 119 0.31 -12.03 -1.71
N MET A 120 0.03 -10.78 -2.11
CA MET A 120 -0.02 -9.64 -1.18
C MET A 120 -1.46 -9.38 -0.75
N ARG A 121 -1.81 -9.80 0.45
CA ARG A 121 -3.14 -9.66 1.04
C ARG A 121 -3.47 -8.19 1.31
N ILE A 122 -4.72 -7.81 1.06
CA ILE A 122 -5.29 -6.53 1.48
C ILE A 122 -5.87 -6.71 2.89
N ALA A 123 -5.04 -6.49 3.91
CA ALA A 123 -5.38 -6.77 5.30
C ALA A 123 -6.27 -5.70 5.95
N GLY A 124 -6.33 -4.50 5.37
CA GLY A 124 -7.15 -3.41 5.90
C GLY A 124 -7.59 -2.44 4.81
N THR A 125 -8.83 -1.97 4.91
CA THR A 125 -9.42 -1.02 3.96
C THR A 125 -10.21 0.07 4.65
N SER A 126 -10.50 1.17 3.96
CA SER A 126 -11.56 2.08 4.40
C SER A 126 -12.91 1.32 4.49
N PRO A 127 -13.87 1.75 5.33
CA PRO A 127 -15.15 1.03 5.50
C PRO A 127 -15.99 0.87 4.23
N ASP A 128 -15.81 1.76 3.24
CA ASP A 128 -16.42 1.70 1.92
C ASP A 128 -15.60 0.86 0.90
N GLU A 129 -14.53 0.22 1.37
CA GLU A 129 -13.61 -0.65 0.64
C GLU A 129 -12.83 0.05 -0.49
N ARG A 130 -12.90 1.39 -0.56
CA ARG A 130 -12.30 2.18 -1.63
C ARG A 130 -10.81 2.41 -1.46
N LEU A 131 -10.29 2.44 -0.24
CA LEU A 131 -8.88 2.70 0.05
C LEU A 131 -8.27 1.47 0.69
N VAL A 132 -7.06 1.10 0.24
CA VAL A 132 -6.24 0.09 0.90
C VAL A 132 -5.39 0.78 1.96
N GLU A 133 -5.54 0.35 3.21
CA GLU A 133 -4.86 0.96 4.35
C GLU A 133 -3.70 0.09 4.85
N ILE A 134 -3.82 -1.23 4.71
CA ILE A 134 -2.85 -2.21 5.22
C ILE A 134 -2.70 -3.34 4.19
N VAL A 135 -1.45 -3.73 3.94
CA VAL A 135 -1.08 -4.89 3.12
C VAL A 135 -0.22 -5.85 3.93
N GLU A 136 -0.33 -7.14 3.64
CA GLU A 136 0.47 -8.21 4.23
C GLU A 136 0.95 -9.16 3.11
N VAL A 137 1.97 -9.97 3.35
CA VAL A 137 2.41 -11.02 2.39
C VAL A 137 2.24 -12.39 3.04
N GLU A 138 1.35 -13.21 2.48
CA GLU A 138 0.86 -14.45 3.13
C GLU A 138 1.96 -15.49 3.41
N ASP A 139 2.96 -15.58 2.52
CA ASP A 139 4.09 -16.51 2.67
C ASP A 139 5.22 -15.94 3.56
N HIS A 140 5.02 -14.81 4.24
CA HIS A 140 6.06 -14.17 5.05
C HIS A 140 5.71 -14.21 6.55
N PRO A 141 6.67 -14.53 7.45
CA PRO A 141 6.37 -14.70 8.89
C PRO A 141 5.85 -13.43 9.57
N TRP A 142 6.27 -12.26 9.09
CA TRP A 142 5.76 -10.95 9.52
C TRP A 142 6.09 -9.90 8.45
N TYR A 143 5.10 -9.41 7.72
CA TYR A 143 5.30 -8.43 6.65
C TYR A 143 4.17 -7.42 6.61
#